data_AF-A0A6C0C7P3-F1
#
_entry.id   AF-A0A6C0C7P3-F1
#
_cell.length_a   1.000
_cell.length_b   1.000
_cell.length_c   1.000
_cell.angle_alpha   90.00
_cell.angle_beta   90.00
_cell.angle_gamma   90.00
#
_symmetry.space_group_name_H-M   'P 1'
#
loop_
_entity.id
_entity.type
_entity.pdbx_description
1 polymer ?
#
loop_
_entity_poly.entity_id
_entity_poly.type
_entity_poly.pdbx_seq_one_letter_code
_entity_poly.pdbx_strand_id
1 'polypeptide(L)' 'MEQVLFGDAFSNIEQHLFPRDLYNLMNLCKNFSKMITENTIKKNVVNEINIRLRHNLGNNYDEFIEIMKKIDGVII' A
#
# COMPACT_ATOMS: atom_id res chain seq x y z
N MET A 1 -2.42 -30.76 2.02
CA MET A 1 -2.38 -29.33 1.68
C MET A 1 -3.06 -28.60 2.82
N GLU A 2 -2.28 -27.95 3.67
CA GLU A 2 -2.85 -27.14 4.76
C GLU A 2 -3.43 -25.87 4.15
N GLN A 3 -4.73 -25.65 4.31
CA GLN A 3 -5.39 -24.42 3.88
C GLN A 3 -5.32 -23.41 5.01
N VAL A 4 -4.56 -22.34 4.81
CA VAL A 4 -4.55 -21.20 5.72
C VAL A 4 -5.83 -20.39 5.47
N LEU A 5 -6.73 -20.36 6.45
CA LEU A 5 -7.90 -19.51 6.42
C LEU A 5 -7.46 -18.09 6.80
N PHE A 6 -7.41 -17.21 5.80
CA PHE A 6 -6.88 -15.85 5.96
C PHE A 6 -7.77 -14.88 6.74
N GLY A 7 -8.88 -15.32 7.36
CA GLY A 7 -9.90 -14.49 8.03
C GLY A 7 -9.34 -13.21 8.68
N ASP A 8 -8.89 -13.29 9.93
CA ASP A 8 -8.33 -12.14 10.65
C ASP A 8 -6.89 -11.81 10.25
N ALA A 9 -6.15 -12.81 9.73
CA ALA A 9 -4.76 -12.64 9.31
C ALA A 9 -4.60 -11.76 8.07
N PHE A 10 -5.66 -11.59 7.27
CA PHE A 10 -5.65 -10.77 6.06
C PHE A 10 -5.23 -9.33 6.37
N SER A 11 -5.74 -8.76 7.47
CA SER A 11 -5.41 -7.40 7.93
C SER A 11 -3.90 -7.19 8.18
N ASN A 12 -3.16 -8.26 8.49
CA ASN A 12 -1.72 -8.19 8.71
C ASN A 12 -0.91 -8.33 7.41
N ILE A 13 -1.47 -9.01 6.40
CA ILE A 13 -0.78 -9.23 5.12
C ILE A 13 -1.18 -8.22 4.05
N GLU A 14 -2.33 -7.55 4.17
CA GLU A 14 -2.86 -6.66 3.13
C GLU A 14 -1.90 -5.51 2.80
N GLN A 15 -1.15 -5.01 3.78
CA GLN A 15 -0.14 -3.95 3.61
C GLN A 15 1.09 -4.38 2.79
N HIS A 16 1.23 -5.68 2.53
CA HIS A 16 2.33 -6.27 1.78
C HIS A 16 1.89 -6.73 0.38
N LEU A 17 0.60 -6.61 0.06
CA LEU A 17 0.06 -6.96 -1.25
C LEU A 17 0.17 -5.77 -2.21
N PHE A 18 0.38 -6.04 -3.49
CA PHE A 18 0.37 -4.97 -4.48
C PHE A 18 -1.03 -4.34 -4.55
N PRO A 19 -1.11 -3.00 -4.73
CA PRO A 19 -2.40 -2.31 -4.85
C PRO A 19 -3.33 -2.89 -5.93
N ARG A 20 -2.74 -3.35 -7.04
CA ARG A 20 -3.47 -4.02 -8.13
C ARG A 20 -4.15 -5.31 -7.65
N ASP A 21 -3.48 -6.10 -6.83
CA ASP A 21 -4.00 -7.35 -6.34
C ASP A 21 -5.11 -7.11 -5.31
N LEU A 22 -4.94 -6.12 -4.43
CA LEU A 22 -6.00 -5.67 -3.51
C LEU A 22 -7.24 -5.20 -4.26
N TYR A 23 -7.07 -4.39 -5.31
CA TYR A 23 -8.18 -3.93 -6.16
C TYR A 23 -8.90 -5.09 -6.84
N ASN A 24 -8.15 -6.07 -7.36
CA ASN A 24 -8.73 -7.26 -7.96
C ASN A 24 -9.48 -8.11 -6.93
N LEU A 25 -8.91 -8.32 -5.74
CA LEU A 25 -9.55 -9.06 -4.65
C LEU A 25 -10.86 -8.40 -4.20
N MET A 26 -10.84 -7.08 -4.05
CA MET A 26 -12.03 -6.28 -3.70
C MET A 26 -13.16 -6.46 -4.73
N ASN A 27 -12.84 -6.44 -6.03
CA ASN A 27 -13.84 -6.50 -7.10
C ASN A 27 -14.31 -7.92 -7.44
N LEU A 28 -13.43 -8.92 -7.35
CA LEU A 28 -13.71 -10.26 -7.83
C LEU A 28 -14.13 -11.23 -6.73
N CYS A 29 -13.80 -10.95 -5.46
CA CYS A 29 -14.10 -11.85 -4.35
C CYS A 29 -15.05 -11.21 -3.33
N LYS A 30 -16.28 -11.75 -3.23
CA LYS A 30 -17.31 -11.26 -2.29
C LYS A 30 -16.83 -11.25 -0.84
N ASN A 31 -15.99 -12.20 -0.43
CA ASN A 31 -15.48 -12.26 0.94
C ASN A 31 -14.55 -11.09 1.25
N PHE A 32 -13.64 -10.76 0.32
CA PHE A 32 -12.69 -9.66 0.49
C PHE A 32 -13.30 -8.28 0.19
N SER A 33 -14.36 -8.20 -0.61
CA SER A 33 -15.07 -6.94 -0.89
C SER A 33 -15.58 -6.20 0.36
N LYS A 34 -15.80 -6.94 1.46
CA LYS A 34 -16.21 -6.37 2.77
C LYS A 34 -15.03 -5.99 3.66
N MET A 35 -13.84 -6.52 3.37
CA MET A 35 -12.63 -6.34 4.17
C MET A 35 -11.73 -5.25 3.57
N ILE A 36 -11.60 -5.22 2.25
CA ILE A 36 -10.78 -4.26 1.52
C ILE A 36 -11.61 -3.02 1.22
N THR A 37 -11.14 -1.88 1.72
CA THR A 37 -11.73 -0.58 1.41
C THR A 37 -10.90 0.17 0.37
N GLU A 38 -11.50 1.15 -0.30
CA GLU A 38 -10.75 2.05 -1.19
C GLU A 38 -9.62 2.78 -0.44
N ASN A 39 -9.84 3.11 0.84
CA ASN A 39 -8.82 3.71 1.71
C ASN A 39 -7.64 2.76 1.95
N THR A 40 -7.90 1.46 2.12
CA THR A 40 -6.86 0.42 2.22
C THR A 40 -5.99 0.40 0.95
N ILE A 41 -6.62 0.49 -0.22
CA ILE A 41 -5.91 0.50 -1.51
C ILE A 41 -5.08 1.79 -1.65
N LYS A 42 -5.66 2.96 -1.35
CA LYS A 42 -4.95 4.26 -1.39
C LYS A 42 -3.71 4.25 -0.48
N LYS A 43 -3.85 3.76 0.75
CA LYS A 43 -2.73 3.63 1.69
C LYS A 43 -1.62 2.73 1.12
N ASN A 44 -1.98 1.60 0.51
CA ASN A 44 -1.01 0.71 -0.14
C ASN A 44 -0.31 1.36 -1.34
N VAL A 45 -1.03 2.14 -2.15
CA VAL A 45 -0.44 2.90 -3.27
C VAL A 45 0.60 3.90 -2.74
N VAL A 46 0.27 4.67 -1.71
CA VAL A 46 1.19 5.65 -1.11
C VAL A 46 2.42 4.95 -0.52
N ASN A 47 2.24 3.83 0.19
CA ASN A 47 3.35 3.04 0.71
C ASN A 47 4.28 2.53 -0.40
N GLU A 48 3.73 1.97 -1.48
CA GLU A 48 4.50 1.47 -2.61
C GLU A 48 5.27 2.60 -3.31
N ILE A 49 4.66 3.78 -3.46
CA ILE A 49 5.34 4.98 -3.99
C ILE A 49 6.52 5.34 -3.09
N ASN A 50 6.32 5.42 -1.77
CA ASN A 50 7.38 5.75 -0.82
C ASN A 50 8.52 4.74 -0.83
N ILE A 51 8.22 3.44 -0.90
CA ILE A 51 9.22 2.37 -1.00
C ILE A 51 10.05 2.54 -2.28
N ARG A 52 9.40 2.77 -3.42
CA ARG A 52 10.08 2.97 -4.71
C ARG A 52 10.91 4.24 -4.73
N LEU A 53 10.41 5.34 -4.18
CA LEU A 53 11.15 6.59 -4.06
C LEU A 53 12.40 6.40 -3.20
N ARG A 54 12.27 5.74 -2.05
CA ARG A 54 13.41 5.44 -1.18
C ARG A 54 14.43 4.54 -1.87
N HIS A 55 13.98 3.52 -2.58
CA HIS A 55 14.87 2.63 -3.33
C HIS A 55 15.62 3.37 -4.45
N ASN A 56 14.91 4.20 -5.22
CA ASN A 56 15.49 4.90 -6.37
C ASN A 56 16.39 6.08 -5.98
N LEU A 57 16.05 6.79 -4.90
CA LEU A 57 16.80 7.97 -4.44
C LEU A 57 17.92 7.59 -3.46
N GLY A 58 17.82 6.45 -2.79
CA GLY A 58 18.81 5.99 -1.81
C GLY A 58 19.07 7.05 -0.73
N ASN A 59 20.32 7.48 -0.61
CA ASN A 59 20.75 8.49 0.35
C ASN A 59 20.13 9.87 0.10
N ASN A 60 19.63 10.15 -1.10
CA ASN A 60 19.01 11.44 -1.44
C ASN A 60 17.52 11.50 -1.07
N TYR A 61 16.94 10.41 -0.54
CA TYR A 61 15.52 10.35 -0.20
C TYR A 61 15.13 11.41 0.85
N ASP A 62 15.97 11.58 1.89
CA ASP A 62 15.66 12.52 2.97
C ASP A 62 15.71 13.98 2.48
N GLU A 63 16.68 14.31 1.62
CA GLU A 63 16.76 15.64 0.98
C GLU A 63 15.55 15.89 0.07
N PHE A 64 15.15 14.89 -0.72
CA PHE A 64 13.94 14.98 -1.54
C PHE A 64 12.70 15.29 -0.69
N ILE A 65 12.52 14.60 0.44
CA ILE A 65 11.37 14.85 1.34
C ILE A 65 11.42 16.27 1.91
N GLU A 66 12.59 16.78 2.29
CA GLU A 66 12.73 18.15 2.78
C GLU A 66 12.41 19.20 1.71
N ILE A 67 12.80 18.97 0.45
CA ILE A 67 12.43 19.82 -0.68
C ILE A 67 10.92 19.79 -0.91
N MET A 68 10.31 18.59 -0.94
CA MET A 68 8.88 18.43 -1.17
C MET A 68 8.04 19.10 -0.06
N LYS A 69 8.48 19.06 1.20
CA LYS A 69 7.82 19.79 2.30
C LYS A 69 7.83 21.31 2.10
N LYS A 70 8.96 21.85 1.62
CA LYS A 70 9.12 23.30 1.41
C LYS A 70 8.24 23.86 0.30
N ILE A 71 7.84 23.03 -0.66
CA ILE A 71 7.02 23.44 -1.81
C ILE A 71 5.55 23.01 -1.67
N ASP A 72 5.10 22.62 -0.48
CA ASP A 72 3.77 22.03 -0.22
C ASP A 72 3.43 20.83 -1.13
N GLY A 73 4.46 20.09 -1.56
CA GLY A 73 4.35 18.95 -2.45
C GLY A 73 4.18 17.61 -1.74
N VAL A 74 4.20 17.58 -0.40
CA VAL A 74 4.01 16.33 0.36
C VAL A 74 2.54 15.94 0.33
N ILE A 75 2.26 14.83 -0.37
CA ILE A 75 1.00 14.11 -0.26
C ILE A 75 1.14 13.18 0.94
N ILE A 76 0.55 13.57 2.08
CA ILE A 76 0.40 12.74 3.28
C ILE A 76 -0.74 11.75 3.05
#